data_AF-A0A6J4LBA8-F1
#
_entry.id   AF-A0A6J4LBA8-F1
#
_cell.length_a   1.000
_cell.length_b   1.000
_cell.length_c   1.000
_cell.angle_alpha   90.00
_cell.angle_beta   90.00
_cell.angle_gamma   90.00
#
_symmetry.space_group_name_H-M   'P 1'
#
loop_
_entity.id
_entity.type
_entity.pdbx_description
1 polymer ?
#
loop_
_entity_poly.entity_id
_entity_poly.type
_entity_poly.pdbx_seq_one_letter_code
_entity_poly.pdbx_strand_id
1 'polypeptide(L)'
;MVIELLTTDDRELALKNAMQCEQINQRRQELCQEIEQEAIAWYEKSDLDLQQERVLVVVQPGWHHGVIGIVASRLVERYGVPVFIGTFEDEAGENEAVGTVAHKIVRGSARGIPEFNVFDGLNFCADLLTKFGGHKAAGGFSMPAQNLEQFRNQLSIFANQCLQPEHLKPLVSVDVRADLAEINLDLYRQIDALEPCGIENKAPVFWTPNVCITEQKIVGKGGHVKLTATQDGKVSASVKAIAWRWGEYFPLPRRVDIAYRLRENSFNGKTSVELELFGVRLPASAASSRAPMFGKVEFDYCDRTYSCSLSPAGSIEELRIRNSQGQVLAVAPGQNIGLLGNSRKDAREVDVSLPFFENLIQTAKHALGI
;
A
#
# COMPACT_ATOMS: atom_id res chain seq x y z
N MET A 1 -35.59 11.80 -4.90
CA MET A 1 -35.13 10.96 -3.77
C MET A 1 -34.27 11.74 -2.77
N VAL A 2 -32.97 12.00 -2.97
CA VAL A 2 -32.14 12.66 -1.91
C VAL A 2 -32.62 14.07 -1.59
N ILE A 3 -32.92 14.88 -2.60
CA ILE A 3 -33.47 16.23 -2.39
C ILE A 3 -34.76 16.15 -1.56
N GLU A 4 -35.67 15.28 -1.95
CA GLU A 4 -36.96 15.06 -1.29
C GLU A 4 -36.81 14.54 0.15
N LEU A 5 -35.84 13.66 0.43
CA LEU A 5 -35.50 13.24 1.79
C LEU A 5 -35.11 14.43 2.68
N LEU A 6 -34.34 15.38 2.13
CA LEU A 6 -33.81 16.52 2.87
C LEU A 6 -34.80 17.70 2.97
N THR A 7 -35.87 17.70 2.17
CA THR A 7 -36.82 18.83 2.08
C THR A 7 -38.24 18.49 2.52
N THR A 8 -38.55 17.23 2.82
CA THR A 8 -39.90 16.82 3.25
C THR A 8 -40.12 17.03 4.75
N ASP A 9 -41.31 17.49 5.12
CA ASP A 9 -41.78 17.52 6.52
C ASP A 9 -42.56 16.25 6.90
N ASP A 10 -42.91 15.42 5.91
CA ASP A 10 -43.59 14.13 6.15
C ASP A 10 -42.59 13.08 6.60
N ARG A 11 -42.75 12.64 7.86
CA ARG A 11 -41.92 11.61 8.50
C ARG A 11 -41.97 10.25 7.81
N GLU A 12 -43.13 9.83 7.29
CA GLU A 12 -43.26 8.54 6.60
C GLU A 12 -42.53 8.56 5.26
N LEU A 13 -42.68 9.66 4.51
CA LEU A 13 -41.95 9.87 3.27
C LEU A 13 -40.44 9.96 3.50
N ALA A 14 -40.00 10.67 4.55
CA ALA A 14 -38.60 10.74 4.95
C ALA A 14 -38.04 9.35 5.27
N LEU A 15 -38.74 8.55 6.08
CA LEU A 15 -38.31 7.19 6.41
C LEU A 15 -38.20 6.31 5.17
N LYS A 16 -39.18 6.37 4.27
CA LYS A 16 -39.17 5.63 3.00
C LYS A 16 -37.95 6.00 2.15
N ASN A 17 -37.71 7.30 1.96
CA ASN A 17 -36.58 7.77 1.16
C ASN A 17 -35.24 7.44 1.81
N ALA A 18 -35.14 7.46 3.15
CA ALA A 18 -33.95 7.05 3.88
C ALA A 18 -33.64 5.56 3.67
N MET A 19 -34.66 4.68 3.74
CA MET A 19 -34.49 3.26 3.46
C MET A 19 -34.04 3.00 2.01
N GLN A 20 -34.59 3.75 1.05
CA GLN A 20 -34.14 3.64 -0.36
C GLN A 20 -32.70 4.13 -0.54
N CYS A 21 -32.31 5.23 0.12
CA CYS A 21 -30.92 5.69 0.12
C CYS A 21 -29.99 4.63 0.70
N GLU A 22 -30.39 3.94 1.76
CA GLU A 22 -29.58 2.88 2.36
C GLU A 22 -29.42 1.68 1.42
N GLN A 23 -30.48 1.27 0.73
CA GLN A 23 -30.40 0.22 -0.29
C GLN A 23 -29.44 0.59 -1.44
N ILE A 24 -29.52 1.83 -1.94
CA ILE A 24 -28.63 2.34 -2.99
C ILE A 24 -27.19 2.44 -2.48
N ASN A 25 -27.00 2.88 -1.23
CA ASN A 25 -25.69 2.95 -0.57
C ASN A 25 -25.06 1.56 -0.45
N GLN A 26 -25.83 0.55 -0.04
CA GLN A 26 -25.38 -0.83 0.03
C GLN A 26 -24.97 -1.35 -1.35
N ARG A 27 -25.81 -1.15 -2.37
CA ARG A 27 -25.47 -1.55 -3.74
C ARG A 27 -24.23 -0.85 -4.28
N ARG A 28 -24.08 0.44 -4.00
CA ARG A 28 -22.88 1.22 -4.35
C ARG A 28 -21.63 0.64 -3.68
N GLN A 29 -21.72 0.24 -2.40
CA GLN A 29 -20.59 -0.37 -1.69
C GLN A 29 -20.18 -1.71 -2.28
N GLU A 30 -21.14 -2.56 -2.65
CA GLU A 30 -20.89 -3.83 -3.35
C GLU A 30 -20.17 -3.59 -4.69
N LEU A 31 -20.72 -2.73 -5.55
CA LEU A 31 -20.10 -2.38 -6.83
C LEU A 31 -18.68 -1.82 -6.66
N CYS A 32 -18.45 -0.98 -5.66
CA CYS A 32 -17.10 -0.47 -5.38
C CYS A 32 -16.14 -1.60 -4.99
N GLN A 33 -16.58 -2.58 -4.21
CA GLN A 33 -15.74 -3.71 -3.80
C GLN A 33 -15.41 -4.62 -4.99
N GLU A 34 -16.41 -4.94 -5.82
CA GLU A 34 -16.23 -5.73 -7.05
C GLU A 34 -15.21 -5.07 -7.98
N ILE A 35 -15.42 -3.78 -8.31
CA ILE A 35 -14.54 -3.01 -9.21
C ILE A 35 -13.13 -2.87 -8.63
N GLU A 36 -13.01 -2.63 -7.31
CA GLU A 36 -11.71 -2.55 -6.64
C GLU A 36 -10.93 -3.87 -6.76
N GLN A 37 -11.58 -5.01 -6.50
CA GLN A 37 -10.96 -6.32 -6.64
C GLN A 37 -10.53 -6.62 -8.09
N GLU A 38 -11.39 -6.29 -9.06
CA GLU A 38 -11.06 -6.46 -10.48
C GLU A 38 -9.90 -5.56 -10.92
N ALA A 39 -9.86 -4.31 -10.45
CA ALA A 39 -8.78 -3.38 -10.76
C ALA A 39 -7.43 -3.83 -10.18
N ILE A 40 -7.44 -4.31 -8.93
CA ILE A 40 -6.25 -4.89 -8.27
C ILE A 40 -5.78 -6.13 -9.04
N ALA A 41 -6.70 -7.06 -9.35
CA ALA A 41 -6.37 -8.28 -10.09
C ALA A 41 -5.87 -8.00 -11.51
N TRP A 42 -6.36 -6.93 -12.16
CA TRP A 42 -5.85 -6.47 -13.44
C TRP A 42 -4.41 -5.95 -13.31
N TYR A 43 -4.14 -5.10 -12.32
CA TYR A 43 -2.81 -4.55 -12.08
C TYR A 43 -1.79 -5.65 -11.75
N GLU A 44 -2.14 -6.59 -10.87
CA GLU A 44 -1.25 -7.71 -10.48
C GLU A 44 -0.89 -8.65 -11.63
N LYS A 45 -1.71 -8.70 -12.69
CA LYS A 45 -1.45 -9.48 -13.90
C LYS A 45 -0.76 -8.67 -15.00
N SER A 46 -0.62 -7.36 -14.81
CA SER A 46 0.02 -6.48 -15.77
C SER A 46 1.52 -6.40 -15.54
N ASP A 47 2.29 -6.11 -16.59
CA ASP A 47 3.73 -5.83 -16.49
C ASP A 47 4.01 -4.35 -16.12
N LEU A 48 3.02 -3.64 -15.56
CA LEU A 48 3.09 -2.22 -15.26
C LEU A 48 3.97 -1.95 -14.04
N ASP A 49 5.09 -1.24 -14.23
CA ASP A 49 5.94 -0.80 -13.12
C ASP A 49 5.56 0.64 -12.70
N LEU A 50 4.85 0.77 -11.58
CA LEU A 50 4.44 2.08 -11.08
C LEU A 50 5.59 2.98 -10.63
N GLN A 51 6.79 2.43 -10.36
CA GLN A 51 7.97 3.26 -10.09
C GLN A 51 8.47 3.96 -11.37
N GLN A 52 8.28 3.32 -12.52
CA GLN A 52 8.62 3.89 -13.83
C GLN A 52 7.49 4.77 -14.37
N GLU A 53 6.26 4.28 -14.34
CA GLU A 53 5.11 4.96 -14.95
C GLU A 53 4.61 6.13 -14.11
N ARG A 54 4.75 6.06 -12.77
CA ARG A 54 4.32 7.08 -11.79
C ARG A 54 2.83 7.43 -11.83
N VAL A 55 2.03 6.72 -12.60
CA VAL A 55 0.56 6.88 -12.73
C VAL A 55 -0.05 5.52 -13.04
N LEU A 56 -1.21 5.23 -12.46
CA LEU A 56 -2.00 4.04 -12.78
C LEU A 56 -3.18 4.42 -13.68
N VAL A 57 -3.25 3.83 -14.87
CA VAL A 57 -4.36 4.02 -15.81
C VAL A 57 -5.04 2.69 -16.10
N VAL A 58 -6.23 2.48 -15.54
CA VAL A 58 -6.96 1.21 -15.65
C VAL A 58 -8.36 1.44 -16.22
N VAL A 59 -8.68 0.73 -17.30
CA VAL A 59 -9.98 0.81 -17.97
C VAL A 59 -10.48 -0.59 -18.26
N GLN A 60 -11.69 -0.91 -17.77
CA GLN A 60 -12.32 -2.22 -17.96
C GLN A 60 -13.79 -2.05 -18.34
N PRO A 61 -14.36 -2.93 -19.18
CA PRO A 61 -15.77 -2.88 -19.53
C PRO A 61 -16.65 -3.28 -18.33
N GLY A 62 -17.90 -2.83 -18.33
CA GLY A 62 -18.90 -3.26 -17.33
C GLY A 62 -18.80 -2.56 -15.97
N TRP A 63 -17.78 -1.72 -15.75
CA TRP A 63 -17.69 -0.90 -14.55
C TRP A 63 -18.69 0.25 -14.58
N HIS A 64 -19.35 0.51 -13.45
CA HIS A 64 -20.35 1.58 -13.35
C HIS A 64 -19.66 2.95 -13.17
N HIS A 65 -19.73 3.84 -14.16
CA HIS A 65 -19.05 5.15 -14.14
C HIS A 65 -19.39 6.02 -12.92
N GLY A 66 -20.58 5.86 -12.34
CA GLY A 66 -20.99 6.57 -11.12
C GLY A 66 -20.21 6.19 -9.85
N VAL A 67 -19.44 5.10 -9.85
CA VAL A 67 -18.73 4.62 -8.63
C VAL A 67 -17.22 4.48 -8.82
N ILE A 68 -16.71 4.45 -10.05
CA ILE A 68 -15.26 4.31 -10.33
C ILE A 68 -14.43 5.41 -9.65
N GLY A 69 -14.96 6.62 -9.47
CA GLY A 69 -14.26 7.70 -8.77
C GLY A 69 -13.97 7.40 -7.29
N ILE A 70 -14.80 6.58 -6.62
CA ILE A 70 -14.56 6.10 -5.25
C ILE A 70 -13.44 5.07 -5.25
N VAL A 71 -13.46 4.17 -6.23
CA VAL A 71 -12.42 3.14 -6.38
C VAL A 71 -11.07 3.78 -6.70
N ALA A 72 -11.02 4.81 -7.56
CA ALA A 72 -9.80 5.56 -7.82
C ALA A 72 -9.13 6.07 -6.54
N SER A 73 -9.90 6.64 -5.60
CA SER A 73 -9.35 7.10 -4.32
C SER A 73 -8.71 5.96 -3.52
N ARG A 74 -9.34 4.78 -3.50
CA ARG A 74 -8.80 3.60 -2.81
C ARG A 74 -7.52 3.08 -3.47
N LEU A 75 -7.47 3.10 -4.80
CA LEU A 75 -6.27 2.72 -5.55
C LEU A 75 -5.13 3.74 -5.34
N VAL A 76 -5.43 5.03 -5.19
CA VAL A 76 -4.44 6.05 -4.80
C VAL A 76 -3.88 5.72 -3.40
N GLU A 77 -4.74 5.42 -2.43
CA GLU A 77 -4.31 5.03 -1.08
C GLU A 77 -3.45 3.76 -1.09
N ARG A 78 -3.82 2.77 -1.90
CA ARG A 78 -3.13 1.47 -2.01
C ARG A 78 -1.77 1.58 -2.69
N TYR A 79 -1.70 2.27 -3.82
CA TYR A 79 -0.51 2.27 -4.69
C TYR A 79 0.35 3.53 -4.55
N GLY A 80 -0.15 4.59 -3.92
CA GLY A 80 0.63 5.81 -3.68
C GLY A 80 0.95 6.61 -4.95
N VAL A 81 0.17 6.45 -6.01
CA VAL A 81 0.33 7.14 -7.30
C VAL A 81 -1.00 7.76 -7.74
N PRO A 82 -1.02 8.78 -8.61
CA PRO A 82 -2.24 9.23 -9.28
C PRO A 82 -2.91 8.08 -10.02
N VAL A 83 -4.24 8.02 -9.96
CA VAL A 83 -5.04 6.96 -10.58
C VAL A 83 -6.07 7.56 -11.52
N PHE A 84 -6.06 7.07 -12.75
CA PHE A 84 -7.07 7.31 -13.77
C PHE A 84 -7.79 5.98 -14.03
N ILE A 85 -9.09 5.94 -13.75
CA ILE A 85 -9.93 4.75 -13.90
C ILE A 85 -11.03 5.03 -14.91
N GLY A 86 -11.40 4.05 -15.72
CA GLY A 86 -12.46 4.22 -16.71
C GLY A 86 -13.23 2.95 -17.06
N THR A 87 -14.32 3.15 -17.78
CA THR A 87 -15.16 2.09 -18.34
C THR A 87 -15.48 2.38 -19.79
N PHE A 88 -15.72 1.32 -20.58
CA PHE A 88 -16.17 1.47 -21.96
C PHE A 88 -17.68 1.67 -22.00
N GLU A 89 -18.13 2.68 -22.72
CA GLU A 89 -19.55 2.99 -22.98
C GLU A 89 -19.76 3.16 -24.48
N ASP A 90 -21.00 2.94 -24.92
CA ASP A 90 -21.42 3.31 -26.27
C ASP A 90 -21.67 4.83 -26.29
N GLU A 91 -21.22 5.51 -27.35
CA GLU A 91 -21.43 6.94 -27.50
C GLU A 91 -22.93 7.23 -27.68
N ALA A 92 -23.60 7.68 -26.61
CA ALA A 92 -24.98 8.16 -26.70
C ALA A 92 -24.98 9.54 -27.38
N GLY A 93 -25.12 9.56 -28.70
CA GLY A 93 -25.36 10.81 -29.42
C GLY A 93 -26.73 11.38 -29.02
N GLU A 94 -26.76 12.64 -28.59
CA GLU A 94 -28.00 13.39 -28.33
C GLU A 94 -28.89 13.53 -29.60
N ASN A 95 -28.42 13.08 -30.77
CA ASN A 95 -29.13 13.05 -32.05
C ASN A 95 -28.73 11.83 -32.92
N GLU A 96 -28.70 10.61 -32.38
CA GLU A 96 -28.47 9.43 -33.23
C GLU A 96 -29.67 9.16 -34.14
N ALA A 97 -29.49 9.46 -35.43
CA ALA A 97 -30.32 8.89 -36.48
C ALA A 97 -30.07 7.38 -36.55
N VAL A 98 -31.15 6.62 -36.66
CA VAL A 98 -31.14 5.15 -36.79
C VAL A 98 -30.18 4.72 -37.91
N GLY A 99 -29.04 4.10 -37.55
CA GLY A 99 -28.12 3.46 -38.50
C GLY A 99 -26.63 3.81 -38.36
N THR A 100 -26.21 4.65 -37.42
CA THR A 100 -24.78 4.91 -37.17
C THR A 100 -24.13 3.77 -36.37
N VAL A 101 -22.86 3.48 -36.70
CA VAL A 101 -22.02 2.51 -35.96
C VAL A 101 -21.74 3.12 -34.59
N ALA A 102 -22.19 2.48 -33.51
CA ALA A 102 -21.89 2.92 -32.16
C ALA A 102 -20.37 3.00 -31.96
N HIS A 103 -19.83 4.21 -31.80
CA HIS A 103 -18.44 4.40 -31.46
C HIS A 103 -18.27 4.14 -29.95
N LYS A 104 -17.29 3.31 -29.59
CA LYS A 104 -16.97 3.08 -28.18
C LYS A 104 -16.18 4.26 -27.64
N ILE A 105 -16.64 4.80 -26.52
CA ILE A 105 -15.93 5.81 -25.74
C ILE A 105 -15.47 5.23 -24.40
N VAL A 106 -14.47 5.85 -23.80
CA VAL A 106 -14.11 5.64 -22.41
C VAL A 106 -14.70 6.77 -21.59
N ARG A 107 -15.41 6.43 -20.51
CA ARG A 107 -15.81 7.37 -19.47
C ARG A 107 -14.98 7.12 -18.23
N GLY A 108 -14.28 8.14 -17.76
CA GLY A 108 -13.27 8.00 -16.73
C GLY A 108 -13.37 9.02 -15.60
N SER A 109 -12.80 8.63 -14.46
CA SER A 109 -12.54 9.50 -13.31
C SER A 109 -11.08 9.42 -12.92
N ALA A 110 -10.56 10.49 -12.33
CA ALA A 110 -9.18 10.58 -11.90
C ALA A 110 -9.09 11.07 -10.45
N ARG A 111 -8.09 10.57 -9.72
CA ARG A 111 -7.71 11.00 -8.37
C ARG A 111 -6.19 11.15 -8.31
N GLY A 112 -5.72 12.22 -7.69
CA GLY A 112 -4.28 12.52 -7.58
C GLY A 112 -3.74 12.40 -6.16
N ILE A 113 -2.42 12.33 -6.06
CA ILE A 113 -1.66 12.60 -4.84
C ILE A 113 -1.36 14.11 -4.71
N PRO A 114 -0.99 14.63 -3.53
CA PRO A 114 -0.77 16.08 -3.33
C PRO A 114 0.19 16.74 -4.31
N GLU A 115 1.20 16.00 -4.76
CA GLU A 115 2.26 16.41 -5.68
C GLU A 115 1.83 16.42 -7.15
N PHE A 116 0.68 15.81 -7.48
CA PHE A 116 0.18 15.71 -8.86
C PHE A 116 -1.08 16.56 -9.06
N ASN A 117 -1.11 17.40 -10.10
CA ASN A 117 -2.31 18.13 -10.50
C ASN A 117 -3.09 17.35 -11.57
N VAL A 118 -4.24 16.79 -11.17
CA VAL A 118 -5.11 16.01 -12.05
C VAL A 118 -5.63 16.83 -13.23
N PHE A 119 -6.00 18.09 -13.02
CA PHE A 119 -6.48 18.94 -14.10
C PHE A 119 -5.37 19.21 -15.13
N ASP A 120 -4.15 19.52 -14.68
CA ASP A 120 -3.03 19.76 -15.58
C ASP A 120 -2.66 18.50 -16.37
N GLY A 121 -2.72 17.32 -15.74
CA GLY A 121 -2.50 16.05 -16.43
C GLY A 121 -3.56 15.74 -17.48
N LEU A 122 -4.84 16.02 -17.19
CA LEU A 122 -5.90 15.90 -18.20
C LEU A 122 -5.71 16.92 -19.33
N ASN A 123 -5.32 18.16 -19.00
CA ASN A 123 -5.08 19.21 -19.98
C ASN A 123 -3.86 18.91 -20.87
N PHE A 124 -2.83 18.25 -20.34
CA PHE A 124 -1.69 17.77 -21.11
C PHE A 124 -2.13 16.75 -22.19
N CYS A 125 -3.22 16.01 -21.93
CA CYS A 125 -3.81 15.05 -22.86
C CYS A 125 -5.01 15.59 -23.65
N ALA A 126 -5.25 16.91 -23.67
CA ALA A 126 -6.49 17.50 -24.19
C ALA A 126 -6.85 17.05 -25.61
N ASP A 127 -5.86 16.91 -26.50
CA ASP A 127 -6.06 16.50 -27.90
C ASP A 127 -6.63 15.07 -28.04
N LEU A 128 -6.52 14.24 -26.99
CA LEU A 128 -7.04 12.87 -26.96
C LEU A 128 -8.46 12.78 -26.39
N LEU A 129 -8.93 13.84 -25.70
CA LEU A 129 -10.14 13.84 -24.90
C LEU A 129 -11.30 14.52 -25.64
N THR A 130 -12.50 13.94 -25.56
CA THR A 130 -13.71 14.63 -26.05
C THR A 130 -14.24 15.63 -25.04
N LYS A 131 -14.11 15.33 -23.75
CA LYS A 131 -14.51 16.20 -22.63
C LYS A 131 -13.65 15.89 -21.43
N PHE A 132 -13.25 16.92 -20.69
CA PHE A 132 -12.62 16.75 -19.40
C PHE A 132 -12.85 17.95 -18.49
N GLY A 133 -12.58 17.78 -17.21
CA GLY A 133 -12.63 18.85 -16.22
C GLY A 133 -12.32 18.32 -14.83
N GLY A 134 -12.19 19.24 -13.88
CA GLY A 134 -11.88 18.90 -12.49
C GLY A 134 -11.03 19.96 -11.81
N HIS A 135 -10.33 19.52 -10.78
CA HIS A 135 -9.44 20.32 -9.96
C HIS A 135 -8.16 19.53 -9.66
N LYS A 136 -7.27 20.12 -8.84
CA LYS A 136 -5.99 19.51 -8.50
C LYS A 136 -6.09 18.06 -8.03
N ALA A 137 -7.04 17.73 -7.16
CA ALA A 137 -7.14 16.41 -6.54
C ALA A 137 -7.98 15.38 -7.33
N ALA A 138 -8.86 15.83 -8.22
CA ALA A 138 -9.85 14.97 -8.85
C ALA A 138 -10.35 15.52 -10.19
N GLY A 139 -10.69 14.63 -11.11
CA GLY A 139 -11.25 15.00 -12.41
C GLY A 139 -12.12 13.93 -13.02
N GLY A 140 -12.77 14.29 -14.11
CA GLY A 140 -13.55 13.41 -14.97
C GLY A 140 -13.20 13.66 -16.43
N PHE A 141 -13.24 12.61 -17.24
CA PHE A 141 -12.89 12.70 -18.65
C PHE A 141 -13.68 11.71 -19.50
N SER A 142 -13.78 11.99 -20.78
CA SER A 142 -14.21 11.07 -21.82
C SER A 142 -13.31 11.17 -23.05
N MET A 143 -13.14 10.05 -23.75
CA MET A 143 -12.32 9.99 -24.96
C MET A 143 -12.79 8.84 -25.88
N PRO A 144 -12.49 8.87 -27.18
CA PRO A 144 -12.66 7.71 -28.05
C PRO A 144 -11.82 6.53 -27.53
N ALA A 145 -12.37 5.31 -27.53
CA ALA A 145 -11.68 4.14 -26.96
C ALA A 145 -10.33 3.84 -27.62
N GLN A 146 -10.18 4.18 -28.90
CA GLN A 146 -8.94 4.02 -29.65
C GLN A 146 -7.77 4.87 -29.12
N ASN A 147 -8.05 5.95 -28.36
CA ASN A 147 -7.03 6.85 -27.82
C ASN A 147 -6.41 6.33 -26.51
N LEU A 148 -6.91 5.21 -25.95
CA LEU A 148 -6.52 4.73 -24.62
C LEU A 148 -5.00 4.52 -24.47
N GLU A 149 -4.34 3.87 -25.42
CA GLU A 149 -2.90 3.62 -25.32
C GLU A 149 -2.08 4.91 -25.41
N GLN A 150 -2.48 5.85 -26.26
CA GLN A 150 -1.84 7.16 -26.34
C GLN A 150 -2.04 7.96 -25.05
N PHE A 151 -3.23 7.87 -24.45
CA PHE A 151 -3.56 8.52 -23.18
C PHE A 151 -2.70 7.99 -22.03
N ARG A 152 -2.51 6.66 -21.94
CA ARG A 152 -1.59 6.03 -20.99
C ARG A 152 -0.17 6.59 -21.10
N ASN A 153 0.36 6.61 -22.31
CA ASN A 153 1.72 7.08 -22.57
C ASN A 153 1.89 8.57 -22.25
N GLN A 154 0.96 9.42 -22.67
CA GLN A 154 1.06 10.86 -22.38
C GLN A 154 0.93 11.18 -20.89
N LEU A 155 0.04 10.48 -20.17
CA LEU A 155 -0.05 10.64 -18.72
C LEU A 155 1.22 10.18 -18.01
N SER A 156 1.83 9.07 -18.44
CA SER A 156 3.11 8.60 -17.89
C SER A 156 4.22 9.62 -18.11
N ILE A 157 4.31 10.21 -19.31
CA ILE A 157 5.26 11.30 -19.60
C ILE A 157 5.04 12.49 -18.65
N PHE A 158 3.79 12.95 -18.52
CA PHE A 158 3.46 14.06 -17.64
C PHE A 158 3.75 13.75 -16.17
N ALA A 159 3.40 12.56 -15.70
CA ALA A 159 3.70 12.09 -14.35
C ALA A 159 5.20 12.06 -14.10
N ASN A 160 6.01 11.63 -15.07
CA ASN A 160 7.46 11.63 -14.98
C ASN A 160 8.09 13.03 -14.99
N GLN A 161 7.42 14.03 -15.55
CA GLN A 161 7.87 15.43 -15.51
C GLN A 161 7.62 16.09 -14.16
N CYS A 162 6.57 15.70 -13.45
CA CYS A 162 6.15 16.37 -12.20
C CYS A 162 6.44 15.58 -10.92
N LEU A 163 6.54 14.25 -10.99
CA LEU A 163 6.76 13.39 -9.83
C LEU A 163 8.19 12.88 -9.76
N GLN A 164 8.71 12.68 -8.55
CA GLN A 164 9.94 11.96 -8.28
C GLN A 164 9.61 10.63 -7.59
N PRO A 165 10.49 9.61 -7.63
CA PRO A 165 10.25 8.33 -6.97
C PRO A 165 9.90 8.47 -5.48
N GLU A 166 10.48 9.43 -4.75
CA GLU A 166 10.17 9.63 -3.32
C GLU A 166 8.73 10.10 -3.02
N HIS A 167 8.04 10.64 -4.04
CA HIS A 167 6.62 11.01 -3.96
C HIS A 167 5.71 9.77 -4.07
N LEU A 168 6.21 8.65 -4.62
CA LEU A 168 5.44 7.44 -4.88
C LEU A 168 5.45 6.54 -3.65
N LYS A 169 4.47 6.70 -2.78
CA LYS A 169 4.28 5.82 -1.61
C LYS A 169 2.90 5.99 -1.01
N PRO A 170 2.34 4.96 -0.36
CA PRO A 170 1.24 5.15 0.57
C PRO A 170 1.69 6.15 1.65
N LEU A 171 1.18 7.38 1.58
CA LEU A 171 1.61 8.46 2.46
C LEU A 171 0.93 8.32 3.83
N VAL A 172 1.62 7.71 4.78
CA VAL A 172 1.29 7.88 6.20
C VAL A 172 2.13 9.02 6.74
N SER A 173 1.52 10.20 6.85
CA SER A 173 2.12 11.34 7.55
C SER A 173 1.96 11.11 9.05
N VAL A 174 3.07 11.10 9.76
CA VAL A 174 3.11 10.95 11.23
C VAL A 174 3.28 12.33 11.85
N ASP A 175 2.43 12.63 12.84
CA ASP A 175 2.45 13.91 13.54
C ASP A 175 3.29 13.84 14.82
N VAL A 176 3.14 12.74 15.58
CA VAL A 176 3.70 12.62 16.93
C VAL A 176 4.24 11.22 17.18
N ARG A 177 5.41 11.13 17.82
CA ARG A 177 5.89 9.86 18.39
C ARG A 177 5.29 9.68 19.79
N ALA A 178 4.76 8.51 20.08
CA ALA A 178 4.31 8.15 21.43
C ALA A 178 4.72 6.71 21.77
N ASP A 179 5.08 6.47 23.02
CA ASP A 179 5.29 5.14 23.55
C ASP A 179 3.94 4.52 23.95
N LEU A 180 3.78 3.19 23.83
CA LEU A 180 2.52 2.50 24.15
C LEU A 180 2.09 2.69 25.61
N ALA A 181 3.04 2.94 26.52
CA ALA A 181 2.77 3.21 27.92
C ALA A 181 2.07 4.57 28.16
N GLU A 182 2.19 5.51 27.22
CA GLU A 182 1.53 6.81 27.27
C GLU A 182 0.09 6.75 26.74
N ILE A 183 -0.27 5.65 26.06
CA ILE A 183 -1.59 5.49 25.44
C ILE A 183 -2.61 5.09 26.50
N ASN A 184 -3.43 6.05 26.90
CA ASN A 184 -4.48 5.88 27.89
C ASN A 184 -5.70 6.78 27.58
N LEU A 185 -6.77 6.61 28.37
CA LEU A 185 -8.04 7.31 28.14
C LEU A 185 -7.93 8.83 28.33
N ASP A 186 -7.01 9.31 29.19
CA ASP A 186 -6.82 10.74 29.39
C ASP A 186 -6.11 11.38 28.19
N LEU A 187 -5.14 10.70 27.59
CA LEU A 187 -4.57 11.12 26.31
C LEU A 187 -5.66 11.14 25.22
N TYR A 188 -6.47 10.08 25.12
CA TYR A 188 -7.58 10.04 24.15
C TYR A 188 -8.51 11.26 24.30
N ARG A 189 -8.95 11.58 25.52
CA ARG A 189 -9.83 12.74 25.78
C ARG A 189 -9.20 14.09 25.38
N GLN A 190 -7.89 14.25 25.57
CA GLN A 190 -7.19 15.45 25.14
C GLN A 190 -7.17 15.59 23.61
N ILE A 191 -7.03 14.47 22.89
CA ILE A 191 -7.08 14.44 21.44
C ILE A 191 -8.52 14.65 20.93
N ASP A 192 -9.49 14.01 21.56
CA ASP A 192 -10.93 14.12 21.26
C ASP A 192 -11.42 15.58 21.39
N ALA A 193 -10.85 16.35 22.32
CA ALA A 193 -11.14 17.78 22.47
C ALA A 193 -10.72 18.66 21.27
N LEU A 194 -9.94 18.12 20.31
CA LEU A 194 -9.58 18.81 19.07
C LEU A 194 -10.65 18.69 17.97
N GLU A 195 -11.75 17.98 18.24
CA GLU A 195 -12.87 17.90 17.30
C GLU A 195 -13.53 19.27 17.01
N PRO A 196 -14.11 19.45 15.82
CA PRO A 196 -14.28 18.46 14.75
C PRO A 196 -13.01 18.29 13.90
N CYS A 197 -12.65 17.04 13.64
CA CYS A 197 -11.60 16.71 12.69
C CYS A 197 -12.12 16.71 11.24
N GLY A 198 -11.27 17.12 10.29
CA GLY A 198 -11.61 17.22 8.87
C GLY A 198 -10.39 17.48 7.99
N ILE A 199 -10.62 17.98 6.77
CA ILE A 199 -9.55 18.23 5.79
C ILE A 199 -8.53 19.25 6.31
N GLU A 200 -9.00 20.32 6.96
CA GLU A 200 -8.17 21.41 7.49
C GLU A 200 -7.73 21.21 8.95
N ASN A 201 -8.30 20.21 9.64
CA ASN A 201 -7.98 19.84 11.01
C ASN A 201 -7.87 18.31 11.10
N LYS A 202 -6.78 17.75 10.59
CA LYS A 202 -6.63 16.29 10.50
C LYS A 202 -6.49 15.70 11.90
N ALA A 203 -7.16 14.59 12.16
CA ALA A 203 -6.95 13.82 13.37
C ALA A 203 -5.49 13.33 13.44
N PRO A 204 -4.80 13.51 14.59
CA PRO A 204 -3.37 13.28 14.71
C PRO A 204 -3.02 11.80 14.55
N VAL A 205 -1.97 11.53 13.78
CA VAL A 205 -1.41 10.21 13.56
C VAL A 205 -0.17 10.03 14.43
N PHE A 206 -0.24 9.07 15.33
CA PHE A 206 0.84 8.68 16.22
C PHE A 206 1.74 7.65 15.56
N TRP A 207 3.00 7.58 16.01
CA TRP A 207 3.96 6.55 15.65
C TRP A 207 4.63 5.94 16.88
N THR A 208 4.70 4.62 16.91
CA THR A 208 5.53 3.88 17.87
C THR A 208 6.50 2.97 17.13
N PRO A 209 7.81 3.10 17.38
CA PRO A 209 8.80 2.23 16.76
C PRO A 209 8.89 0.86 17.43
N ASN A 210 9.26 -0.16 16.66
CA ASN A 210 9.71 -1.47 17.12
C ASN A 210 8.78 -2.14 18.16
N VAL A 211 7.46 -2.07 17.95
CA VAL A 211 6.49 -2.80 18.76
C VAL A 211 6.55 -4.30 18.43
N CYS A 212 6.27 -5.12 19.43
CA CYS A 212 6.16 -6.57 19.30
C CYS A 212 4.68 -6.96 19.26
N ILE A 213 4.22 -7.49 18.11
CA ILE A 213 2.89 -8.09 17.96
C ILE A 213 2.90 -9.43 18.71
N THR A 214 2.07 -9.53 19.75
CA THR A 214 1.96 -10.74 20.58
C THR A 214 0.83 -11.64 20.13
N GLU A 215 -0.24 -11.06 19.57
CA GLU A 215 -1.41 -11.77 19.08
C GLU A 215 -1.93 -11.08 17.82
N GLN A 216 -2.43 -11.84 16.85
CA GLN A 216 -3.13 -11.30 15.69
C GLN A 216 -4.12 -12.31 15.12
N LYS A 217 -5.23 -11.82 14.57
CA LYS A 217 -6.25 -12.63 13.91
C LYS A 217 -7.02 -11.82 12.87
N ILE A 218 -7.58 -12.53 11.90
CA ILE A 218 -8.57 -11.97 10.98
C ILE A 218 -9.93 -11.86 11.67
N VAL A 219 -10.62 -10.73 11.50
CA VAL A 219 -11.98 -10.49 11.99
C VAL A 219 -12.86 -9.85 10.91
N GLY A 220 -14.16 -10.13 10.99
CA GLY A 220 -15.16 -9.58 10.08
C GLY A 220 -15.12 -10.18 8.66
N LYS A 221 -16.15 -9.90 7.87
CA LYS A 221 -16.24 -10.37 6.47
C LYS A 221 -15.25 -9.66 5.53
N GLY A 222 -14.84 -8.44 5.88
CA GLY A 222 -13.94 -7.61 5.06
C GLY A 222 -12.44 -7.82 5.36
N GLY A 223 -12.06 -8.95 5.97
CA GLY A 223 -10.66 -9.28 6.22
C GLY A 223 -9.90 -8.21 7.01
N HIS A 224 -10.32 -7.91 8.23
CA HIS A 224 -9.62 -6.94 9.08
C HIS A 224 -8.63 -7.64 9.99
N VAL A 225 -7.48 -7.04 10.27
CA VAL A 225 -6.49 -7.60 11.19
C VAL A 225 -6.71 -6.98 12.57
N LYS A 226 -7.09 -7.80 13.55
CA LYS A 226 -7.12 -7.40 14.97
C LYS A 226 -5.89 -7.96 15.65
N LEU A 227 -5.15 -7.12 16.36
CA LEU A 227 -3.89 -7.51 17.00
C LEU A 227 -3.71 -6.91 18.39
N THR A 228 -2.79 -7.49 19.14
CA THR A 228 -2.29 -6.98 20.42
C THR A 228 -0.80 -6.72 20.27
N ALA A 229 -0.35 -5.53 20.65
CA ALA A 229 1.05 -5.11 20.55
C ALA A 229 1.60 -4.68 21.92
N THR A 230 2.89 -4.89 22.12
CA THR A 230 3.65 -4.45 23.31
C THR A 230 4.91 -3.70 22.90
N GLN A 231 5.37 -2.76 23.73
CA GLN A 231 6.67 -2.11 23.58
C GLN A 231 7.62 -2.64 24.66
N ASP A 232 8.89 -2.86 24.31
CA ASP A 232 9.93 -3.43 25.19
C ASP A 232 9.62 -4.80 25.84
N GLY A 233 8.64 -5.53 25.29
CA GLY A 233 8.25 -6.85 25.80
C GLY A 233 7.54 -6.82 27.17
N LYS A 234 7.16 -5.64 27.67
CA LYS A 234 6.40 -5.50 28.93
C LYS A 234 4.90 -5.66 28.65
N VAL A 235 4.29 -6.71 29.20
CA VAL A 235 2.84 -7.00 29.05
C VAL A 235 1.96 -5.88 29.62
N SER A 236 2.45 -5.14 30.62
CA SER A 236 1.73 -4.01 31.23
C SER A 236 1.49 -2.84 30.27
N ALA A 237 2.21 -2.74 29.16
CA ALA A 237 2.02 -1.75 28.10
C ALA A 237 1.39 -2.37 26.83
N SER A 238 0.60 -3.43 27.00
CA SER A 238 -0.11 -4.05 25.88
C SER A 238 -1.31 -3.21 25.46
N VAL A 239 -1.46 -3.02 24.15
CA VAL A 239 -2.59 -2.29 23.58
C VAL A 239 -3.20 -3.10 22.44
N LYS A 240 -4.51 -2.98 22.28
CA LYS A 240 -5.23 -3.59 21.15
C LYS A 240 -5.18 -2.64 19.96
N ALA A 241 -5.10 -3.21 18.78
CA ALA A 241 -5.17 -2.48 17.52
C ALA A 241 -6.05 -3.18 16.50
N ILE A 242 -6.58 -2.41 15.56
CA ILE A 242 -7.31 -2.88 14.39
C ILE A 242 -6.75 -2.22 13.13
N ALA A 243 -6.47 -3.03 12.12
CA ALA A 243 -6.14 -2.58 10.78
C ALA A 243 -7.26 -3.01 9.83
N TRP A 244 -7.96 -2.03 9.28
CA TRP A 244 -9.12 -2.29 8.43
C TRP A 244 -8.69 -2.75 7.04
N ARG A 245 -9.28 -3.86 6.60
CA ARG A 245 -9.11 -4.46 5.26
C ARG A 245 -7.67 -4.90 4.94
N TRP A 246 -6.89 -5.22 5.97
CA TRP A 246 -5.51 -5.68 5.83
C TRP A 246 -5.35 -7.19 5.73
N GLY A 247 -6.42 -7.91 5.36
CA GLY A 247 -6.45 -9.37 5.39
C GLY A 247 -5.41 -10.03 4.50
N GLU A 248 -5.03 -9.38 3.40
CA GLU A 248 -3.97 -9.85 2.50
C GLU A 248 -2.55 -9.71 3.08
N TYR A 249 -2.36 -8.78 4.02
CA TYR A 249 -1.07 -8.55 4.70
C TYR A 249 -0.90 -9.44 5.93
N PHE A 250 -1.89 -10.30 6.23
CA PHE A 250 -1.86 -11.19 7.38
C PHE A 250 -1.03 -12.46 7.07
N PRO A 251 -0.18 -12.93 8.00
CA PRO A 251 0.15 -12.29 9.28
C PRO A 251 1.15 -11.13 9.10
N LEU A 252 0.99 -10.09 9.92
CA LEU A 252 1.98 -9.01 10.01
C LEU A 252 3.27 -9.51 10.68
N PRO A 253 4.45 -8.96 10.33
CA PRO A 253 5.72 -9.31 10.98
C PRO A 253 5.68 -9.09 12.49
N ARG A 254 6.36 -9.95 13.26
CA ARG A 254 6.32 -9.90 14.73
C ARG A 254 6.81 -8.58 15.32
N ARG A 255 7.81 -7.96 14.69
CA ARG A 255 8.33 -6.63 15.08
C ARG A 255 8.09 -5.65 13.95
N VAL A 256 7.45 -4.53 14.27
CA VAL A 256 7.08 -3.48 13.30
C VAL A 256 7.13 -2.11 13.96
N ASP A 257 7.34 -1.08 13.16
CA ASP A 257 6.90 0.27 13.50
C ASP A 257 5.41 0.38 13.13
N ILE A 258 4.61 1.00 13.99
CA ILE A 258 3.18 1.22 13.75
C ILE A 258 2.86 2.71 13.68
N ALA A 259 2.03 3.11 12.73
CA ALA A 259 1.43 4.43 12.65
C ALA A 259 -0.09 4.31 12.80
N TYR A 260 -0.69 5.09 13.70
CA TYR A 260 -2.05 4.84 14.16
C TYR A 260 -2.77 6.08 14.70
N ARG A 261 -4.10 5.98 14.77
CA ARG A 261 -4.95 6.91 15.53
C ARG A 261 -5.49 6.25 16.78
N LEU A 262 -5.82 7.05 17.79
CA LEU A 262 -6.49 6.58 18.99
C LEU A 262 -7.99 6.48 18.73
N ARG A 263 -8.60 5.39 19.19
CA ARG A 263 -10.03 5.17 19.11
C ARG A 263 -10.55 4.71 20.47
N GLU A 264 -11.69 5.25 20.89
CA GLU A 264 -12.40 4.71 22.02
C GLU A 264 -13.11 3.40 21.65
N ASN A 265 -12.88 2.36 22.43
CA ASN A 265 -13.61 1.10 22.36
C ASN A 265 -14.40 0.88 23.65
N SER A 266 -15.71 0.95 23.54
CA SER A 266 -16.66 0.73 24.64
C SER A 266 -17.37 -0.62 24.44
N PHE A 267 -17.04 -1.60 25.29
CA PHE A 267 -17.60 -2.97 25.23
C PHE A 267 -17.94 -3.50 26.62
N ASN A 268 -19.14 -4.07 26.79
CA ASN A 268 -19.64 -4.59 28.07
C ASN A 268 -19.48 -3.60 29.25
N GLY A 269 -19.74 -2.30 29.00
CA GLY A 269 -19.62 -1.25 30.02
C GLY A 269 -18.19 -0.91 30.43
N LYS A 270 -17.17 -1.45 29.76
CA LYS A 270 -15.77 -1.05 29.92
C LYS A 270 -15.32 -0.26 28.70
N THR A 271 -14.73 0.91 28.96
CA THR A 271 -14.15 1.79 27.95
C THR A 271 -12.64 1.65 27.99
N SER A 272 -12.03 1.48 26.82
CA SER A 272 -10.58 1.33 26.65
C SER A 272 -10.14 2.03 25.38
N VAL A 273 -8.88 2.45 25.31
CA VAL A 273 -8.29 2.93 24.05
C VAL A 273 -7.86 1.73 23.19
N GLU A 274 -8.26 1.74 21.93
CA GLU A 274 -7.79 0.83 20.87
C GLU A 274 -7.08 1.67 19.80
N LEU A 275 -6.06 1.11 19.15
CA LEU A 275 -5.37 1.76 18.06
C LEU A 275 -6.04 1.41 16.72
N GLU A 276 -6.28 2.41 15.88
CA GLU A 276 -6.61 2.19 14.47
C GLU A 276 -5.34 2.37 13.62
N LEU A 277 -4.87 1.30 12.99
CA LEU A 277 -3.62 1.31 12.23
C LEU A 277 -3.83 1.89 10.83
N PHE A 278 -2.92 2.78 10.43
CA PHE A 278 -2.87 3.40 9.10
C PHE A 278 -1.61 2.99 8.33
N GLY A 279 -0.55 2.59 9.03
CA GLY A 279 0.69 2.16 8.42
C GLY A 279 1.49 1.23 9.31
N VAL A 280 2.18 0.30 8.67
CA VAL A 280 3.23 -0.50 9.29
C VAL A 280 4.44 -0.49 8.39
N ARG A 281 5.61 -0.50 9.00
CA ARG A 281 6.84 -0.81 8.29
C ARG A 281 7.67 -1.74 9.15
N LEU A 282 8.59 -2.46 8.51
CA LEU A 282 9.65 -3.12 9.25
C LEU A 282 10.38 -2.05 10.06
N PRO A 283 10.74 -2.32 11.33
CA PRO A 283 11.57 -1.40 12.07
C PRO A 283 12.79 -1.13 11.21
N ALA A 284 13.20 0.14 11.12
CA ALA A 284 14.53 0.40 10.61
C ALA A 284 15.44 -0.52 11.44
N SER A 285 16.13 -1.45 10.76
CA SER A 285 17.29 -2.07 11.37
C SER A 285 18.05 -0.90 11.97
N ALA A 286 18.58 -1.05 13.17
CA ALA A 286 19.73 -0.24 13.52
C ALA A 286 20.81 -0.63 12.50
N ALA A 287 20.69 -0.13 11.27
CA ALA A 287 21.77 0.17 10.39
C ALA A 287 22.61 1.04 11.29
N SER A 288 23.62 0.41 11.87
CA SER A 288 24.70 1.13 12.49
C SER A 288 25.00 2.27 11.53
N SER A 289 25.08 3.49 12.03
CA SER A 289 25.56 4.65 11.29
C SER A 289 27.04 4.51 10.90
N ARG A 290 27.50 3.29 10.64
CA ARG A 290 28.73 2.95 9.96
C ARG A 290 28.34 2.17 8.72
N ALA A 291 28.57 2.79 7.57
CA ALA A 291 28.94 2.02 6.40
C ALA A 291 29.95 0.95 6.82
N PRO A 292 29.76 -0.34 6.50
CA PRO A 292 30.80 -1.31 6.78
C PRO A 292 31.97 -1.02 5.84
N MET A 293 32.94 -0.26 6.34
CA MET A 293 34.33 -0.49 5.97
C MET A 293 34.60 -1.96 6.28
N PHE A 294 34.77 -2.78 5.24
CA PHE A 294 35.32 -4.15 5.29
C PHE A 294 35.08 -4.86 6.63
N GLY A 295 33.85 -5.30 6.86
CA GLY A 295 33.45 -5.85 8.15
C GLY A 295 32.29 -6.82 8.00
N LYS A 296 32.50 -8.03 8.49
CA LYS A 296 31.52 -9.12 8.65
C LYS A 296 30.12 -8.61 9.04
N VAL A 297 29.10 -8.96 8.27
CA VAL A 297 27.68 -8.64 8.51
C VAL A 297 26.94 -9.88 9.03
N GLU A 298 26.03 -9.71 9.98
CA GLU A 298 25.19 -10.81 10.49
C GLU A 298 23.79 -10.78 9.86
N PHE A 299 23.22 -11.95 9.59
CA PHE A 299 21.88 -12.10 9.02
C PHE A 299 21.24 -13.41 9.46
N ASP A 300 19.90 -13.47 9.48
CA ASP A 300 19.14 -14.67 9.84
C ASP A 300 18.59 -15.37 8.59
N TYR A 301 18.66 -16.70 8.57
CA TYR A 301 18.09 -17.55 7.50
C TYR A 301 17.60 -18.87 8.10
N CYS A 302 16.34 -19.25 7.84
CA CYS A 302 15.71 -20.47 8.37
C CYS A 302 15.94 -20.69 9.87
N ASP A 303 15.63 -19.67 10.69
CA ASP A 303 15.78 -19.67 12.16
C ASP A 303 17.23 -19.89 12.67
N ARG A 304 18.24 -19.60 11.83
CA ARG A 304 19.64 -19.65 12.20
C ARG A 304 20.34 -18.34 11.86
N THR A 305 21.20 -17.88 12.76
CA THR A 305 22.05 -16.72 12.54
C THR A 305 23.33 -17.12 11.81
N TYR A 306 23.61 -16.39 10.74
CA TYR A 306 24.81 -16.50 9.92
C TYR A 306 25.58 -15.19 9.95
N SER A 307 26.80 -15.24 9.46
CA SER A 307 27.57 -14.05 9.17
C SER A 307 28.23 -14.13 7.81
N CYS A 308 28.23 -13.05 7.06
CA CYS A 308 28.83 -12.98 5.75
C CYS A 308 29.88 -11.87 5.63
N SER A 309 30.84 -12.07 4.75
CA SER A 309 31.89 -11.09 4.44
C SER A 309 32.46 -11.35 3.05
N LEU A 310 32.90 -10.31 2.36
CA LEU A 310 33.79 -10.44 1.21
C LEU A 310 35.23 -10.57 1.70
N SER A 311 35.94 -11.58 1.21
CA SER A 311 37.36 -11.77 1.50
C SER A 311 38.15 -11.77 0.19
N PRO A 312 39.30 -11.08 0.11
CA PRO A 312 40.17 -11.20 -1.05
C PRO A 312 40.73 -12.63 -1.14
N ALA A 313 40.60 -13.24 -2.32
CA ALA A 313 41.15 -14.55 -2.65
C ALA A 313 41.88 -14.45 -4.00
N GLY A 314 43.14 -14.01 -3.95
CA GLY A 314 43.90 -13.71 -5.17
C GLY A 314 43.43 -12.40 -5.80
N SER A 315 43.03 -12.43 -7.07
CA SER A 315 42.54 -11.27 -7.84
C SER A 315 41.01 -11.09 -7.80
N ILE A 316 40.29 -11.91 -7.03
CA ILE A 316 38.82 -11.93 -6.96
C ILE A 316 38.38 -11.88 -5.49
N GLU A 317 37.25 -11.24 -5.21
CA GLU A 317 36.60 -11.27 -3.89
C GLU A 317 35.66 -12.47 -3.78
N GLU A 318 35.89 -13.34 -2.80
CA GLU A 318 35.01 -14.48 -2.52
C GLU A 318 34.01 -14.12 -1.41
N LEU A 319 32.75 -14.52 -1.59
CA LEU A 319 31.73 -14.44 -0.55
C LEU A 319 31.97 -15.55 0.47
N ARG A 320 32.10 -15.19 1.75
CA ARG A 320 32.22 -16.15 2.85
C ARG A 320 31.00 -16.06 3.75
N ILE A 321 30.30 -17.17 3.98
CA ILE A 321 29.15 -17.29 4.87
C ILE A 321 29.51 -18.27 5.99
N ARG A 322 29.44 -17.83 7.25
CA ARG A 322 29.75 -18.62 8.43
C ARG A 322 28.50 -18.86 9.27
N ASN A 323 28.27 -20.11 9.67
CA ASN A 323 27.20 -20.47 10.60
C ASN A 323 27.66 -20.41 12.08
N SER A 324 26.72 -20.60 13.00
CA SER A 324 26.99 -20.64 14.46
C SER A 324 27.93 -21.77 14.91
N GLN A 325 28.09 -22.83 14.10
CA GLN A 325 28.99 -23.95 14.37
C GLN A 325 30.43 -23.70 13.85
N GLY A 326 30.69 -22.54 13.25
CA GLY A 326 32.01 -22.16 12.73
C GLY A 326 32.32 -22.67 11.32
N GLN A 327 31.40 -23.39 10.67
CA GLN A 327 31.56 -23.82 9.29
C GLN A 327 31.43 -22.62 8.35
N VAL A 328 32.32 -22.54 7.37
CA VAL A 328 32.37 -21.48 6.38
C VAL A 328 32.09 -22.06 5.00
N LEU A 329 31.11 -21.48 4.31
CA LEU A 329 30.89 -21.63 2.87
C LEU A 329 31.61 -20.48 2.16
N ALA A 330 32.57 -20.78 1.30
CA ALA A 330 33.24 -19.82 0.43
C ALA A 330 32.78 -20.00 -1.01
N VAL A 331 32.34 -18.93 -1.66
CA VAL A 331 31.79 -18.93 -3.02
C VAL A 331 32.45 -17.82 -3.84
N ALA A 332 33.11 -18.20 -4.93
CA ALA A 332 33.64 -17.23 -5.88
C ALA A 332 32.53 -16.74 -6.83
N PRO A 333 32.59 -15.48 -7.30
CA PRO A 333 31.63 -14.93 -8.25
C PRO A 333 31.49 -15.80 -9.51
N GLY A 334 30.24 -16.10 -9.90
CA GLY A 334 29.93 -16.87 -11.11
C GLY A 334 30.24 -18.37 -11.05
N GLN A 335 30.61 -18.91 -9.88
CA GLN A 335 30.85 -20.35 -9.71
C GLN A 335 29.63 -21.07 -9.15
N ASN A 336 29.35 -22.26 -9.69
CA ASN A 336 28.31 -23.15 -9.18
C ASN A 336 28.84 -24.15 -8.13
N ILE A 337 30.13 -24.10 -7.82
CA ILE A 337 30.76 -24.93 -6.78
C ILE A 337 31.35 -24.00 -5.71
N GLY A 338 30.99 -24.27 -4.45
CA GLY A 338 31.54 -23.60 -3.27
C GLY A 338 32.36 -24.56 -2.41
N LEU A 339 33.16 -24.01 -1.51
CA LEU A 339 33.95 -24.76 -0.52
C LEU A 339 33.33 -24.63 0.86
N LEU A 340 32.92 -25.75 1.47
CA LEU A 340 32.30 -25.78 2.79
C LEU A 340 33.22 -26.51 3.80
N GLY A 341 33.64 -25.83 4.86
CA GLY A 341 34.45 -26.44 5.92
C GLY A 341 34.85 -25.49 7.05
N ASN A 342 35.53 -26.01 8.07
CA ASN A 342 36.06 -25.21 9.18
C ASN A 342 37.45 -24.61 8.86
N SER A 343 38.17 -25.24 7.94
CA SER A 343 39.48 -24.80 7.44
C SER A 343 39.56 -25.04 5.93
N ARG A 344 40.45 -24.34 5.22
CA ARG A 344 40.70 -24.62 3.79
C ARG A 344 41.25 -26.03 3.52
N LYS A 345 41.89 -26.65 4.51
CA LYS A 345 42.47 -28.00 4.37
C LYS A 345 41.42 -29.10 4.49
N ASP A 346 40.31 -28.82 5.17
CA ASP A 346 39.21 -29.77 5.43
C ASP A 346 37.92 -29.40 4.67
N ALA A 347 38.01 -28.46 3.73
CA ALA A 347 36.86 -28.00 2.96
C ALA A 347 36.46 -29.04 1.91
N ARG A 348 35.17 -29.35 1.85
CA ARG A 348 34.59 -30.16 0.78
C ARG A 348 33.94 -29.26 -0.26
N GLU A 349 33.99 -29.68 -1.52
CA GLU A 349 33.23 -29.05 -2.59
C GLU A 349 31.74 -29.34 -2.41
N VAL A 350 30.92 -28.30 -2.56
CA VAL A 350 29.46 -28.38 -2.53
C VAL A 350 28.88 -27.66 -3.73
N ASP A 351 27.84 -28.25 -4.33
CA ASP A 351 27.08 -27.62 -5.39
C ASP A 351 26.21 -26.51 -4.78
N VAL A 352 26.54 -25.24 -5.09
CA VAL A 352 25.83 -24.07 -4.57
C VAL A 352 24.63 -23.67 -5.43
N SER A 353 24.38 -24.37 -6.54
CA SER A 353 23.15 -24.22 -7.34
C SER A 353 21.93 -24.90 -6.71
N LEU A 354 22.13 -25.70 -5.65
CA LEU A 354 21.02 -26.30 -4.90
C LEU A 354 20.19 -25.20 -4.20
N PRO A 355 18.85 -25.31 -4.15
CA PRO A 355 17.96 -24.24 -3.68
C PRO A 355 18.28 -23.68 -2.30
N PHE A 356 18.79 -24.51 -1.40
CA PHE A 356 19.21 -24.07 -0.07
C PHE A 356 20.39 -23.09 -0.13
N PHE A 357 21.45 -23.44 -0.88
CA PHE A 357 22.65 -22.61 -0.97
C PHE A 357 22.40 -21.36 -1.78
N GLU A 358 21.63 -21.46 -2.86
CA GLU A 358 21.25 -20.31 -3.68
C GLU A 358 20.52 -19.25 -2.85
N ASN A 359 19.47 -19.64 -2.12
CA ASN A 359 18.73 -18.72 -1.25
C ASN A 359 19.58 -18.17 -0.10
N LEU A 360 20.45 -18.99 0.49
CA LEU A 360 21.38 -18.56 1.53
C LEU A 360 22.38 -17.51 1.00
N ILE A 361 22.89 -17.69 -0.22
CA ILE A 361 23.81 -16.77 -0.89
C ILE A 361 23.10 -15.47 -1.24
N GLN A 362 21.87 -15.52 -1.77
CA GLN A 362 21.10 -14.30 -2.08
C GLN A 362 20.79 -13.49 -0.81
N THR A 363 20.42 -14.17 0.28
CA THR A 363 20.19 -13.51 1.57
C THR A 363 21.48 -12.86 2.09
N ALA A 364 22.63 -13.53 1.95
CA ALA A 364 23.92 -12.98 2.34
C ALA A 364 24.35 -11.78 1.48
N LYS A 365 24.12 -11.82 0.17
CA LYS A 365 24.40 -10.68 -0.74
C LYS A 365 23.54 -9.47 -0.40
N HIS A 366 22.24 -9.69 -0.18
CA HIS A 366 21.33 -8.65 0.29
C HIS A 366 21.80 -8.05 1.64
N ALA A 367 22.28 -8.89 2.57
CA ALA A 367 22.84 -8.41 3.83
C ALA A 367 24.11 -7.57 3.66
N LEU A 368 24.95 -7.89 2.67
CA LEU A 368 26.15 -7.12 2.31
C LEU A 368 25.85 -5.88 1.46
N GLY A 369 24.64 -5.75 0.93
CA GLY A 369 24.25 -4.66 0.04
C GLY A 369 24.86 -4.75 -1.37
N ILE A 370 25.10 -5.97 -1.88
CA ILE A 370 25.70 -6.26 -3.20
C ILE A 370 24.81 -7.11 -4.10
#